data_AF-A0A6C0LX52-F1
#
_entry.id   AF-A0A6C0LX52-F1
#
_cell.length_a   1.000
_cell.length_b   1.000
_cell.length_c   1.000
_cell.angle_alpha   90.00
_cell.angle_beta   90.00
_cell.angle_gamma   90.00
#
_symmetry.space_group_name_H-M   'P 1'
#
loop_
_entity.id
_entity.type
_entity.pdbx_description
1 polymer ?
#
loop_
_entity_poly.entity_id
_entity_poly.type
_entity_poly.pdbx_seq_one_letter_code
_entity_poly.pdbx_strand_id
1 'polypeptide(L)'
;MGIKNLNKFLRDKCPDVFQEMHISNFSFKKVAIDISLYMYKFKAIAGERWLLAFINLITSLRRNHMHCIFIFDGKSPPEKEEERVRRRMERDKLEKKVNELIEAVDEYHKTGEIHEIITQLWERRRKNPTKRLLGTRSNSIDMDWVIEKVEQKKCQIIHVTEEDFNTSKQLFDIMSVPHFTAPWEAEKMCAKLCIDGIVDAVLSEDTDVIAYGAPVFITKIDTKADTAIVIENNAVQTELELSHAQLLDLCIMCGTDYNSNIFRVGSHTSYKKLVEFNNIEGVSENTKLDISILKHEVVRGLFTKFEDYGISEIPYCGTPNYKKLLQFVITKKIWFDARRGENENILVSESRLQKIKEDLLRNDMVFE
;
A
#
# COMPACT_ATOMS: atom_id res chain seq x y z
N MET A 1 -0.13 -5.57 -2.74
CA MET A 1 0.95 -6.47 -2.32
C MET A 1 0.30 -7.55 -1.46
N GLY A 2 1.03 -8.61 -1.10
CA GLY A 2 0.52 -9.70 -0.26
C GLY A 2 -0.17 -10.86 -0.95
N ILE A 3 -1.06 -11.50 -0.19
CA ILE A 3 -1.79 -12.72 -0.55
C ILE A 3 -2.56 -12.60 -1.86
N LYS A 4 -2.19 -13.45 -2.82
CA LYS A 4 -2.73 -13.40 -4.18
C LYS A 4 -4.24 -13.68 -4.20
N ASN A 5 -4.99 -12.75 -4.80
CA ASN A 5 -6.45 -12.83 -4.99
C ASN A 5 -7.30 -12.96 -3.72
N LEU A 6 -6.73 -12.83 -2.52
CA LEU A 6 -7.50 -12.94 -1.27
C LEU A 6 -8.55 -11.84 -1.17
N ASN A 7 -8.17 -10.58 -1.42
CA ASN A 7 -9.11 -9.46 -1.38
C ASN A 7 -10.31 -9.66 -2.33
N LYS A 8 -10.05 -10.16 -3.53
CA LYS A 8 -11.10 -10.47 -4.51
C LYS A 8 -12.00 -11.59 -4.01
N PHE A 9 -11.42 -12.68 -3.52
CA PHE A 9 -12.15 -13.80 -2.96
C PHE A 9 -13.06 -13.37 -1.80
N LEU A 10 -12.53 -12.58 -0.86
CA LEU A 10 -13.30 -12.06 0.27
C LEU A 10 -14.45 -11.17 -0.21
N ARG A 11 -14.24 -10.30 -1.20
CA ARG A 11 -15.33 -9.48 -1.77
C ARG A 11 -16.41 -10.32 -2.45
N ASP A 12 -16.02 -11.41 -3.09
CA ASP A 12 -16.97 -12.31 -3.78
C ASP A 12 -17.74 -13.20 -2.80
N LYS A 13 -17.17 -13.54 -1.64
CA LYS A 13 -17.75 -14.50 -0.67
C LYS A 13 -18.36 -13.88 0.56
N CYS A 14 -17.74 -12.86 1.11
CA CYS A 14 -18.13 -12.19 2.34
C CYS A 14 -18.08 -10.67 2.14
N PRO A 15 -18.91 -10.09 1.25
CA PRO A 15 -18.86 -8.66 0.95
C PRO A 15 -19.16 -7.78 2.17
N ASP A 16 -20.00 -8.27 3.10
CA ASP A 16 -20.47 -7.53 4.26
C ASP A 16 -19.37 -7.27 5.31
N VAL A 17 -18.25 -7.99 5.25
CA VAL A 17 -17.09 -7.75 6.11
C VAL A 17 -16.32 -6.48 5.72
N PHE A 18 -16.56 -5.93 4.52
CA PHE A 18 -15.94 -4.69 4.06
C PHE A 18 -16.83 -3.51 4.41
N GLN A 19 -16.69 -3.02 5.63
CA GLN A 19 -17.52 -1.93 6.13
C GLN A 19 -16.88 -0.59 5.78
N GLU A 20 -17.52 0.18 4.91
CA GLU A 20 -17.14 1.58 4.70
C GLU A 20 -17.68 2.42 5.86
N MET A 21 -16.78 3.08 6.58
CA MET A 21 -17.14 3.93 7.71
C MET A 21 -16.29 5.20 7.78
N HIS A 22 -16.82 6.20 8.46
CA HIS A 22 -16.09 7.42 8.74
C HIS A 22 -15.00 7.14 9.80
N ILE A 23 -13.81 7.69 9.61
CA ILE A 23 -12.64 7.38 10.45
C ILE A 23 -12.79 7.92 11.88
N SER A 24 -13.72 8.85 12.12
CA SER A 24 -14.10 9.29 13.48
C SER A 24 -14.56 8.15 14.39
N ASN A 25 -14.99 7.01 13.84
CA ASN A 25 -15.31 5.82 14.63
C ASN A 25 -14.09 5.28 15.40
N PHE A 26 -12.88 5.65 14.96
CA PHE A 26 -11.61 5.38 15.62
C PHE A 26 -11.07 6.58 16.40
N SER A 27 -11.93 7.54 16.77
CA SER A 27 -11.54 8.66 17.62
C SER A 27 -10.88 8.17 18.91
N PHE A 28 -9.76 8.80 19.27
CA PHE A 28 -8.89 8.46 20.40
C PHE A 28 -8.22 7.08 20.32
N LYS A 29 -8.34 6.38 19.19
CA LYS A 29 -7.70 5.08 18.98
C LYS A 29 -6.29 5.22 18.43
N LYS A 30 -5.44 4.26 18.78
CA LYS A 30 -4.07 4.10 18.27
C LYS A 30 -4.09 3.20 17.03
N VAL A 31 -3.53 3.68 15.93
CA VAL A 31 -3.51 2.95 14.66
C VAL A 31 -2.07 2.79 14.17
N ALA A 32 -1.63 1.54 14.02
CA ALA A 32 -0.33 1.22 13.45
C ALA A 32 -0.38 1.29 11.93
N ILE A 33 0.61 1.93 11.31
CA ILE A 33 0.69 2.16 9.86
C ILE A 33 2.05 1.67 9.35
N ASP A 34 2.03 0.77 8.36
CA ASP A 34 3.24 0.40 7.62
C ASP A 34 3.66 1.54 6.67
N ILE A 35 4.85 2.10 6.89
CA ILE A 35 5.35 3.22 6.12
C ILE A 35 5.80 2.80 4.72
N SER A 36 6.41 1.62 4.59
CA SER A 36 7.04 1.19 3.34
C SER A 36 6.01 1.14 2.23
N LEU A 37 4.85 0.53 2.49
CA LEU A 37 3.76 0.46 1.54
C LEU A 37 3.20 1.84 1.16
N TYR A 38 3.00 2.71 2.15
CA TYR A 38 2.50 4.07 1.92
C TYR A 38 3.52 4.96 1.21
N MET A 39 4.81 4.74 1.40
CA MET A 39 5.88 5.43 0.68
C MET A 39 5.78 5.16 -0.82
N TYR A 40 5.74 3.88 -1.22
CA TYR A 40 5.57 3.51 -2.62
C TYR A 40 4.25 4.07 -3.19
N LYS A 41 3.15 3.96 -2.44
CA LYS A 41 1.83 4.48 -2.85
C LYS A 41 1.85 6.00 -3.06
N PHE A 42 2.43 6.76 -2.13
CA PHE A 42 2.48 8.21 -2.21
C PHE A 42 3.44 8.71 -3.27
N LYS A 43 4.58 8.05 -3.48
CA LYS A 43 5.44 8.36 -4.64
C LYS A 43 4.75 8.03 -5.96
N ALA A 44 3.96 6.96 -6.03
CA ALA A 44 3.17 6.63 -7.22
C ALA A 44 2.12 7.70 -7.56
N ILE A 45 1.40 8.19 -6.54
CA ILE A 45 0.25 9.08 -6.73
C ILE A 45 0.68 10.54 -6.80
N ALA A 46 1.62 10.96 -5.96
CA ALA A 46 1.99 12.36 -5.77
C ALA A 46 3.36 12.73 -6.38
N GLY A 47 4.14 11.74 -6.86
CA GLY A 47 5.48 11.96 -7.39
C GLY A 47 6.39 12.62 -6.35
N GLU A 48 7.04 13.72 -6.74
CA GLU A 48 7.88 14.55 -5.86
C GLU A 48 7.13 15.13 -4.63
N ARG A 49 5.79 15.14 -4.65
CA ARG A 49 4.96 15.67 -3.55
C ARG A 49 4.53 14.60 -2.55
N TRP A 50 5.18 13.45 -2.53
CA TRP A 50 4.83 12.34 -1.65
C TRP A 50 4.85 12.71 -0.16
N LEU A 51 5.72 13.62 0.28
CA LEU A 51 5.74 14.14 1.65
C LEU A 51 4.45 14.89 2.01
N LEU A 52 3.85 15.61 1.05
CA LEU A 52 2.57 16.28 1.26
C LEU A 52 1.44 15.27 1.49
N ALA A 53 1.50 14.10 0.86
CA ALA A 53 0.53 13.04 1.09
C ALA A 53 0.61 12.49 2.52
N PHE A 54 1.82 12.35 3.09
CA PHE A 54 1.99 12.02 4.51
C PHE A 54 1.44 13.12 5.43
N ILE A 55 1.74 14.40 5.15
CA ILE A 55 1.19 15.51 5.93
C ILE A 55 -0.34 15.47 5.91
N ASN A 56 -0.95 15.32 4.73
CA ASN A 56 -2.40 15.24 4.60
C ASN A 56 -3.01 14.03 5.33
N LEU A 57 -2.35 12.87 5.27
CA LEU A 57 -2.76 11.68 6.02
C LEU A 57 -2.75 11.96 7.52
N ILE A 58 -1.63 12.44 8.06
CA ILE A 58 -1.50 12.73 9.49
C ILE A 58 -2.50 13.81 9.93
N THR A 59 -2.71 14.84 9.11
CA THR A 59 -3.69 15.89 9.41
C THR A 59 -5.13 15.37 9.40
N SER A 60 -5.51 14.53 8.44
CA SER A 60 -6.84 13.91 8.41
C SER A 60 -7.08 13.01 9.62
N LEU A 61 -6.08 12.18 9.99
CA LEU A 61 -6.16 11.33 11.19
C LEU A 61 -6.28 12.16 12.47
N ARG A 62 -5.45 13.20 12.63
CA ARG A 62 -5.48 14.10 13.80
C ARG A 62 -6.79 14.90 13.89
N ARG A 63 -7.34 15.36 12.77
CA ARG A 63 -8.64 16.04 12.71
C ARG A 63 -9.77 15.17 13.27
N ASN A 64 -9.65 13.86 13.12
CA ASN A 64 -10.58 12.86 13.65
C ASN A 64 -10.13 12.27 14.99
N HIS A 65 -9.20 12.95 15.68
CA HIS A 65 -8.63 12.53 16.97
C HIS A 65 -8.02 11.12 16.97
N MET A 66 -7.59 10.62 15.82
CA MET A 66 -6.89 9.35 15.70
C MET A 66 -5.40 9.53 15.93
N HIS A 67 -4.79 8.57 16.59
CA HIS A 67 -3.36 8.58 16.87
C HIS A 67 -2.65 7.56 16.00
N CYS A 68 -1.90 8.05 15.01
CA CYS A 68 -1.10 7.20 14.14
C CYS A 68 0.24 6.85 14.77
N ILE A 69 0.71 5.64 14.47
CA ILE A 69 2.01 5.12 14.85
C ILE A 69 2.62 4.53 13.60
N PHE A 70 3.76 5.07 13.18
CA PHE A 70 4.41 4.68 11.94
C PHE A 70 5.46 3.61 12.20
N ILE A 71 5.43 2.51 11.45
CA ILE A 71 6.40 1.42 11.57
C ILE A 71 7.20 1.29 10.27
N PHE A 72 8.52 1.38 10.39
CA PHE A 72 9.48 1.16 9.30
C PHE A 72 9.86 -0.31 9.23
N ASP A 73 10.07 -0.81 8.02
CA ASP A 73 10.73 -2.11 7.83
C ASP A 73 12.18 -2.08 8.34
N GLY A 74 12.62 -3.22 8.85
CA GLY A 74 14.02 -3.50 9.18
C GLY A 74 14.66 -4.38 8.13
N LYS A 75 15.17 -5.53 8.57
CA LYS A 75 15.80 -6.51 7.69
C LYS A 75 14.73 -7.32 6.98
N SER A 76 14.96 -7.69 5.73
CA SER A 76 14.01 -8.56 5.06
C SER A 76 14.34 -10.03 5.33
N PRO A 77 13.34 -10.88 5.67
CA PRO A 77 13.55 -12.31 5.91
C PRO A 77 14.16 -13.03 4.70
N PRO A 78 15.05 -14.01 4.90
CA PRO A 78 15.69 -14.76 3.81
C PRO A 78 14.68 -15.46 2.90
N GLU A 79 13.53 -15.87 3.44
CA GLU A 79 12.45 -16.54 2.71
C GLU A 79 11.78 -15.64 1.66
N LYS A 80 11.87 -14.31 1.80
CA LYS A 80 11.38 -13.34 0.80
C LYS A 80 12.42 -12.97 -0.26
N GLU A 81 13.63 -13.53 -0.22
CA GLU A 81 14.69 -13.15 -1.17
C GLU A 81 14.31 -13.50 -2.62
N GLU A 82 13.74 -14.69 -2.86
CA GLU A 82 13.28 -15.11 -4.19
C GLU A 82 12.26 -14.13 -4.77
N GLU A 83 11.26 -13.75 -3.98
CA GLU A 83 10.21 -12.82 -4.37
C GLU A 83 10.76 -11.40 -4.59
N ARG A 84 11.70 -10.94 -3.77
CA ARG A 84 12.37 -9.65 -3.94
C ARG A 84 13.21 -9.60 -5.21
N VAL A 85 13.96 -10.66 -5.50
CA VAL A 85 14.73 -10.78 -6.75
C VAL A 85 13.78 -10.77 -7.95
N ARG A 86 12.66 -11.49 -7.89
CA ARG A 86 11.64 -11.48 -8.94
C ARG A 86 11.06 -10.09 -9.16
N ARG A 87 10.65 -9.40 -8.10
CA ARG A 87 10.14 -8.01 -8.16
C ARG A 87 11.18 -7.05 -8.74
N ARG A 88 12.45 -7.20 -8.37
CA ARG A 88 13.56 -6.41 -8.93
C ARG A 88 13.73 -6.66 -10.42
N MET A 89 13.81 -7.93 -10.84
CA MET A 89 13.92 -8.28 -12.27
C MET A 89 12.74 -7.77 -13.10
N GLU A 90 11.52 -7.83 -12.56
CA GLU A 90 10.32 -7.29 -13.21
C GLU A 90 10.40 -5.77 -13.35
N ARG A 91 10.86 -5.07 -12.32
CA ARG A 91 11.09 -3.62 -12.36
C ARG A 91 12.18 -3.26 -13.38
N ASP A 92 13.32 -3.94 -13.38
CA ASP A 92 14.42 -3.68 -14.30
C ASP A 92 14.00 -3.92 -15.77
N LYS A 93 13.19 -4.96 -16.02
CA LYS A 93 12.60 -5.20 -17.35
C LYS A 93 11.61 -4.12 -17.76
N LEU A 94 10.81 -3.61 -16.82
CA LEU A 94 9.88 -2.51 -17.08
C LEU A 94 10.65 -1.22 -17.38
N GLU A 95 11.68 -0.93 -16.59
CA GLU A 95 12.54 0.24 -16.72
C GLU A 95 13.26 0.26 -18.07
N LYS A 96 13.89 -0.84 -18.48
CA LYS A 96 14.51 -0.96 -19.81
C LYS A 96 13.51 -0.66 -20.94
N LYS A 97 12.31 -1.25 -20.88
CA LYS A 97 11.27 -1.02 -21.89
C LYS A 97 10.76 0.42 -21.91
N VAL A 98 10.72 1.10 -20.77
CA VAL A 98 10.31 2.50 -20.71
C VAL A 98 11.42 3.40 -21.26
N ASN A 99 12.68 3.12 -20.95
CA ASN A 99 13.81 3.87 -21.49
C ASN A 99 13.89 3.72 -23.02
N GLU A 100 13.75 2.51 -23.56
CA GLU A 100 13.65 2.26 -25.01
C GLU A 100 12.49 3.05 -25.66
N LEU A 101 11.36 3.18 -24.95
CA LEU A 101 10.22 3.96 -25.43
C LEU A 101 10.47 5.47 -25.38
N ILE A 102 11.15 5.96 -24.35
CA ILE A 102 11.53 7.39 -24.23
C ILE A 102 12.50 7.75 -25.34
N GLU A 103 13.53 6.93 -25.56
CA GLU A 103 14.51 7.11 -26.64
C GLU A 103 13.83 7.14 -28.01
N ALA A 104 12.90 6.22 -28.26
CA ALA A 104 12.13 6.20 -29.51
C ALA A 104 11.24 7.44 -29.70
N VAL A 105 10.66 7.98 -28.63
CA VAL A 105 9.86 9.22 -28.69
C VAL A 105 10.77 10.44 -28.93
N ASP A 106 11.93 10.49 -28.29
CA ASP A 106 12.92 11.55 -28.50
C ASP A 106 13.49 11.53 -29.93
N GLU A 107 13.73 10.35 -30.49
CA GLU A 107 14.11 10.18 -31.89
C GLU A 107 13.00 10.63 -32.84
N TYR A 108 11.75 10.26 -32.58
CA TYR A 108 10.60 10.74 -33.36
C TYR A 108 10.52 12.28 -33.38
N HIS A 109 10.77 12.94 -32.24
CA HIS A 109 10.81 14.41 -32.18
C HIS A 109 11.96 15.03 -33.00
N LYS A 110 13.06 14.30 -33.22
CA LYS A 110 14.25 14.78 -33.95
C LYS A 110 14.18 14.48 -35.45
N THR A 111 13.79 13.26 -35.83
CA THR A 111 13.88 12.76 -37.21
C THR A 111 12.51 12.60 -37.88
N GLY A 112 11.43 12.54 -37.09
CA GLY A 112 10.09 12.20 -37.57
C GLY A 112 9.90 10.72 -37.89
N GLU A 113 10.90 9.87 -37.64
CA GLU A 113 10.83 8.43 -37.90
C GLU A 113 10.11 7.70 -36.76
N ILE A 114 9.28 6.72 -37.12
CA ILE A 114 8.53 5.92 -36.15
C ILE A 114 9.29 4.62 -35.91
N HIS A 115 9.83 4.48 -34.70
CA HIS A 115 10.52 3.27 -34.28
C HIS A 115 9.55 2.08 -34.11
N GLU A 116 10.01 0.85 -34.39
CA GLU A 116 9.18 -0.37 -34.36
C GLU A 116 8.48 -0.58 -33.00
N ILE A 117 9.14 -0.19 -31.91
CA ILE A 117 8.62 -0.34 -30.54
C ILE A 117 7.36 0.52 -30.29
N ILE A 118 7.26 1.69 -30.92
CA ILE A 118 6.08 2.57 -30.87
C ILE A 118 4.92 1.91 -31.64
N THR A 119 5.23 1.33 -32.81
CA THR A 119 4.26 0.57 -33.61
C THR A 119 3.72 -0.64 -32.83
N GLN A 120 4.58 -1.41 -32.17
CA GLN A 120 4.17 -2.53 -31.32
C GLN A 120 3.32 -2.08 -30.12
N LEU A 121 3.62 -0.92 -29.52
CA LEU A 121 2.81 -0.34 -28.44
C LEU A 121 1.42 0.07 -28.96
N TRP A 122 1.35 0.67 -30.14
CA TRP A 122 0.11 1.08 -30.79
C TRP A 122 -0.77 -0.12 -31.18
N GLU A 123 -0.18 -1.19 -31.72
CA GLU A 123 -0.92 -2.40 -32.11
C GLU A 123 -1.55 -3.14 -30.92
N ARG A 124 -0.92 -3.10 -29.73
CA ARG A 124 -1.52 -3.65 -28.51
C ARG A 124 -2.83 -2.94 -28.13
N ARG A 125 -2.96 -1.64 -28.43
CA ARG A 125 -4.22 -0.89 -28.26
C ARG A 125 -5.30 -1.45 -29.19
N ARG A 126 -4.96 -1.77 -30.44
CA ARG A 126 -5.92 -2.29 -31.44
C ARG A 126 -6.51 -3.66 -31.07
N LYS A 127 -5.81 -4.49 -30.27
CA LYS A 127 -6.30 -5.81 -29.83
C LYS A 127 -7.33 -5.76 -28.70
N ASN A 128 -7.46 -4.63 -27.99
CA ASN A 128 -8.49 -4.41 -26.96
C ASN A 128 -9.43 -3.24 -27.33
N PRO A 129 -10.24 -3.35 -28.40
CA PRO A 129 -11.17 -2.28 -28.73
C PRO A 129 -12.40 -2.36 -27.82
N THR A 130 -12.60 -1.36 -26.97
CA THR A 130 -13.96 -1.01 -26.54
C THR A 130 -14.76 -0.68 -27.81
N LYS A 131 -15.79 -1.47 -28.10
CA LYS A 131 -16.62 -1.42 -29.33
C LYS A 131 -17.00 0.03 -29.71
N ARG A 132 -16.35 0.61 -30.71
CA ARG A 132 -16.91 1.73 -31.50
C ARG A 132 -17.34 1.16 -32.84
N LEU A 133 -18.66 1.08 -33.05
CA LEU A 133 -19.30 0.43 -34.20
C LEU A 133 -19.30 1.29 -35.47
N LEU A 134 -19.05 2.60 -35.38
CA LEU A 134 -18.99 3.50 -36.54
C LEU A 134 -17.83 4.49 -36.37
N GLY A 135 -16.81 4.31 -37.19
CA GLY A 135 -15.69 5.25 -37.30
C GLY A 135 -14.68 4.76 -38.33
N THR A 136 -14.47 5.57 -39.37
CA THR A 136 -13.45 5.36 -40.41
C THR A 136 -12.09 5.16 -39.74
N ARG A 137 -11.44 4.01 -39.96
CA ARG A 137 -10.16 3.67 -39.33
C ARG A 137 -9.06 4.55 -39.92
N SER A 138 -8.66 5.62 -39.24
CA SER A 138 -7.39 6.26 -39.55
C SER A 138 -6.25 5.28 -39.24
N ASN A 139 -5.33 5.11 -40.18
CA ASN A 139 -4.11 4.32 -40.00
C ASN A 139 -2.96 5.13 -39.39
N SER A 140 -3.16 6.43 -39.14
CA SER A 140 -2.17 7.28 -38.48
C SER A 140 -1.99 6.87 -37.01
N ILE A 141 -0.74 6.72 -36.58
CA ILE A 141 -0.41 6.53 -35.16
C ILE A 141 -0.68 7.87 -34.45
N ASP A 142 -1.45 7.82 -33.38
CA ASP A 142 -1.70 8.96 -32.50
C ASP A 142 -0.54 9.08 -31.51
N MET A 143 0.40 9.98 -31.81
CA MET A 143 1.61 10.18 -31.03
C MET A 143 1.36 10.87 -29.70
N ASP A 144 0.33 11.71 -29.59
CA ASP A 144 -0.06 12.33 -28.33
C ASP A 144 -0.46 11.25 -27.31
N TRP A 145 -1.19 10.24 -27.75
CA TRP A 145 -1.50 9.07 -26.91
C TRP A 145 -0.26 8.25 -26.55
N VAL A 146 0.70 8.09 -27.46
CA VAL A 146 1.95 7.37 -27.20
C VAL A 146 2.74 8.09 -26.12
N ILE A 147 2.92 9.41 -26.24
CA ILE A 147 3.62 10.24 -25.27
C ILE A 147 2.92 10.15 -23.91
N GLU A 148 1.60 10.31 -23.86
CA GLU A 148 0.82 10.16 -22.63
C GLU A 148 1.03 8.77 -22.00
N LYS A 149 1.06 7.71 -22.80
CA LYS A 149 1.28 6.34 -22.32
C LYS A 149 2.70 6.09 -21.83
N VAL A 150 3.70 6.68 -22.48
CA VAL A 150 5.09 6.59 -22.03
C VAL A 150 5.25 7.30 -20.70
N GLU A 151 4.68 8.50 -20.55
CA GLU A 151 4.66 9.23 -19.27
C GLU A 151 3.92 8.44 -18.18
N GLN A 152 2.76 7.85 -18.48
CA GLN A 152 2.05 6.98 -17.53
C GLN A 152 2.91 5.78 -17.08
N LYS A 153 3.67 5.16 -17.98
CA LYS A 153 4.56 4.04 -17.64
C LYS A 153 5.81 4.49 -16.89
N LYS A 154 6.33 5.67 -17.19
CA LYS A 154 7.43 6.30 -16.46
C LYS A 154 7.08 6.54 -15.00
N CYS A 155 5.86 7.01 -14.71
CA CYS A 155 5.35 7.16 -13.34
C CYS A 155 5.24 5.83 -12.57
N GLN A 156 5.26 4.67 -13.23
CA GLN A 156 5.24 3.35 -12.57
C GLN A 156 6.62 2.92 -12.07
N ILE A 157 7.68 3.56 -12.55
CA ILE A 157 9.05 3.29 -12.10
C ILE A 157 9.31 4.14 -10.86
N ILE A 158 9.12 3.52 -9.70
CA ILE A 158 9.27 4.19 -8.40
C ILE A 158 10.48 3.59 -7.69
N HIS A 159 11.41 4.49 -7.34
CA HIS A 159 12.55 4.17 -6.50
C HIS A 159 12.35 4.85 -5.14
N VAL A 160 12.33 4.04 -4.10
CA VAL A 160 12.38 4.50 -2.70
C VAL A 160 13.82 4.35 -2.23
N THR A 161 14.40 5.43 -1.74
CA THR A 161 15.78 5.50 -1.26
C THR A 161 15.82 5.54 0.27
N GLU A 162 16.99 5.30 0.85
CA GLU A 162 17.19 5.45 2.29
C GLU A 162 16.99 6.90 2.76
N GLU A 163 17.30 7.88 1.88
CA GLU A 163 17.05 9.30 2.15
C GLU A 163 15.56 9.61 2.32
N ASP A 164 14.67 8.95 1.56
CA ASP A 164 13.22 9.10 1.71
C ASP A 164 12.75 8.66 3.10
N PHE A 165 13.26 7.53 3.60
CA PHE A 165 12.94 7.04 4.94
C PHE A 165 13.44 7.99 6.03
N ASN A 166 14.69 8.48 5.90
CA ASN A 166 15.25 9.45 6.85
C ASN A 166 14.48 10.78 6.84
N THR A 167 14.08 11.26 5.66
CA THR A 167 13.26 12.47 5.51
C THR A 167 11.88 12.28 6.14
N SER A 168 11.30 11.08 6.06
CA SER A 168 10.03 10.74 6.70
C SER A 168 10.12 10.70 8.22
N LYS A 169 11.21 10.12 8.77
CA LYS A 169 11.49 10.14 10.22
C LYS A 169 11.54 11.57 10.75
N GLN A 170 12.28 12.43 10.07
CA GLN A 170 12.35 13.86 10.42
C GLN A 170 10.97 14.54 10.39
N LEU A 171 10.14 14.24 9.38
CA LEU A 171 8.78 14.76 9.31
C LEU A 171 7.94 14.28 10.50
N PHE A 172 7.99 12.99 10.85
CA PHE A 172 7.22 12.42 11.96
C PHE A 172 7.68 12.98 13.31
N ASP A 173 8.97 13.20 13.52
CA ASP A 173 9.51 13.87 14.70
C ASP A 173 8.99 15.31 14.83
N ILE A 174 9.02 16.08 13.73
CA ILE A 174 8.49 17.45 13.67
C ILE A 174 6.99 17.48 13.95
N MET A 175 6.25 16.52 13.41
CA MET A 175 4.83 16.37 13.64
C MET A 175 4.51 15.67 14.95
N SER A 176 5.50 15.31 15.77
CA SER A 176 5.33 14.63 17.06
C SER A 176 4.48 13.36 16.96
N VAL A 177 4.74 12.55 15.95
CA VAL A 177 4.11 11.25 15.72
C VAL A 177 5.09 10.14 16.10
N PRO A 178 4.72 9.19 16.97
CA PRO A 178 5.57 8.06 17.31
C PRO A 178 5.91 7.22 16.07
N HIS A 179 7.18 6.85 15.94
CA HIS A 179 7.62 5.91 14.92
C HIS A 179 8.64 4.91 15.46
N PHE A 180 8.60 3.70 14.91
CA PHE A 180 9.47 2.58 15.31
C PHE A 180 10.05 1.91 14.07
N THR A 181 11.20 1.25 14.22
CA THR A 181 11.75 0.39 13.17
C THR A 181 11.59 -1.05 13.61
N ALA A 182 10.88 -1.84 12.82
CA ALA A 182 10.73 -3.27 13.05
C ALA A 182 12.09 -3.97 12.85
N PRO A 183 12.37 -5.07 13.56
CA PRO A 183 13.56 -5.89 13.30
C PRO A 183 13.51 -6.56 11.92
N TRP A 184 12.32 -7.00 11.51
CA TRP A 184 12.06 -7.59 10.21
C TRP A 184 11.04 -6.78 9.41
N GLU A 185 9.79 -7.24 9.37
CA GLU A 185 8.73 -6.65 8.57
C GLU A 185 7.82 -5.76 9.43
N ALA A 186 7.51 -4.57 8.91
CA ALA A 186 6.65 -3.60 9.56
C ALA A 186 5.25 -4.17 9.79
N GLU A 187 4.67 -4.85 8.80
CA GLU A 187 3.31 -5.38 8.88
C GLU A 187 3.14 -6.43 9.98
N LYS A 188 4.15 -7.28 10.16
CA LYS A 188 4.18 -8.28 11.23
C LYS A 188 4.19 -7.62 12.60
N MET A 189 5.00 -6.56 12.77
CA MET A 189 5.03 -5.78 14.00
C MET A 189 3.70 -5.04 14.24
N CYS A 190 3.14 -4.41 13.20
CA CYS A 190 1.82 -3.76 13.26
C CYS A 190 0.74 -4.75 13.74
N ALA A 191 0.68 -5.94 13.14
CA ALA A 191 -0.28 -6.97 13.51
C ALA A 191 -0.09 -7.44 14.95
N LYS A 192 1.16 -7.69 15.38
CA LYS A 192 1.47 -8.08 16.77
C LYS A 192 1.04 -7.04 17.79
N LEU A 193 1.36 -5.77 17.56
CA LEU A 193 0.93 -4.69 18.46
C LEU A 193 -0.60 -4.61 18.58
N CYS A 194 -1.32 -4.95 17.50
CA CYS A 194 -2.77 -4.97 17.48
C CYS A 194 -3.34 -6.18 18.23
N ILE A 195 -2.72 -7.35 18.09
CA ILE A 195 -3.06 -8.56 18.83
C ILE A 195 -2.83 -8.37 20.34
N ASP A 196 -1.75 -7.69 20.70
CA ASP A 196 -1.41 -7.40 22.10
C ASP A 196 -2.26 -6.27 22.72
N GLY A 197 -3.11 -5.62 21.92
CA GLY A 197 -3.97 -4.51 22.37
C GLY A 197 -3.21 -3.21 22.66
N ILE A 198 -1.94 -3.11 22.22
CA ILE A 198 -1.13 -1.88 22.33
C ILE A 198 -1.63 -0.82 21.33
N VAL A 199 -2.08 -1.28 20.15
CA VAL A 199 -2.79 -0.47 19.16
C VAL A 199 -4.16 -1.09 18.88
N ASP A 200 -5.13 -0.26 18.51
CA ASP A 200 -6.51 -0.68 18.28
C ASP A 200 -6.75 -1.22 16.86
N ALA A 201 -5.98 -0.76 15.88
CA ALA A 201 -6.13 -1.18 14.49
C ALA A 201 -4.82 -1.07 13.69
N VAL A 202 -4.77 -1.80 12.56
CA VAL A 202 -3.68 -1.71 11.58
C VAL A 202 -4.20 -1.09 10.30
N LEU A 203 -3.56 -0.01 9.84
CA LEU A 203 -3.82 0.61 8.55
C LEU A 203 -2.78 0.14 7.52
N SER A 204 -3.20 -0.74 6.61
CA SER A 204 -2.39 -1.19 5.47
C SER A 204 -3.26 -1.43 4.23
N GLU A 205 -2.64 -1.52 3.06
CA GLU A 205 -3.29 -1.99 1.83
C GLU A 205 -2.92 -3.45 1.52
N ASP A 206 -2.03 -4.02 2.32
CA ASP A 206 -1.62 -5.41 2.21
C ASP A 206 -2.58 -6.31 2.99
N THR A 207 -2.93 -7.44 2.38
CA THR A 207 -3.80 -8.44 2.98
C THR A 207 -3.07 -9.40 3.92
N ASP A 208 -1.73 -9.38 3.94
CA ASP A 208 -0.92 -10.21 4.85
C ASP A 208 -1.27 -9.94 6.33
N VAL A 209 -1.74 -8.72 6.66
CA VAL A 209 -2.24 -8.32 7.98
C VAL A 209 -3.37 -9.23 8.48
N ILE A 210 -4.24 -9.72 7.58
CA ILE A 210 -5.31 -10.67 7.94
C ILE A 210 -4.72 -12.03 8.32
N ALA A 211 -3.70 -12.50 7.59
CA ALA A 211 -3.02 -13.77 7.85
C ALA A 211 -2.18 -13.73 9.14
N TYR A 212 -1.60 -12.58 9.49
CA TYR A 212 -0.99 -12.39 10.81
C TYR A 212 -2.01 -12.40 11.95
N GLY A 213 -3.31 -12.27 11.67
CA GLY A 213 -4.34 -12.32 12.70
C GLY A 213 -4.63 -10.99 13.39
N ALA A 214 -4.29 -9.86 12.76
CA ALA A 214 -4.67 -8.56 13.31
C ALA A 214 -6.20 -8.48 13.48
N PRO A 215 -6.72 -8.12 14.68
CA PRO A 215 -8.16 -8.07 14.93
C PRO A 215 -8.92 -7.10 14.03
N VAL A 216 -8.36 -5.89 13.83
CA VAL A 216 -8.99 -4.82 13.04
C VAL A 216 -8.02 -4.34 11.97
N PHE A 217 -8.46 -4.45 10.71
CA PHE A 217 -7.70 -4.04 9.54
C PHE A 217 -8.42 -2.90 8.81
N ILE A 218 -7.76 -1.75 8.70
CA ILE A 218 -8.23 -0.56 7.99
C ILE A 218 -7.50 -0.47 6.66
N THR A 219 -8.24 -0.23 5.58
CA THR A 219 -7.71 -0.14 4.23
C THR A 219 -8.44 0.92 3.40
N LYS A 220 -7.84 1.37 2.30
CA LYS A 220 -8.41 2.38 1.38
C LYS A 220 -8.91 3.65 2.08
N ILE A 221 -8.06 4.27 2.89
CA ILE A 221 -8.39 5.56 3.52
C ILE A 221 -8.50 6.67 2.46
N ASP A 222 -9.60 7.43 2.50
CA ASP A 222 -9.79 8.68 1.77
C ASP A 222 -9.64 9.87 2.72
N THR A 223 -8.54 10.62 2.55
CA THR A 223 -8.22 11.78 3.39
C THR A 223 -9.09 13.01 3.09
N LYS A 224 -9.90 13.00 2.02
CA LYS A 224 -10.82 14.09 1.68
C LYS A 224 -12.20 13.86 2.27
N ALA A 225 -12.69 12.63 2.15
CA ALA A 225 -13.99 12.22 2.69
C ALA A 225 -13.92 11.76 4.16
N ASP A 226 -12.70 11.57 4.70
CA ASP A 226 -12.46 11.00 6.03
C ASP A 226 -13.17 9.64 6.20
N THR A 227 -13.20 8.83 5.13
CA THR A 227 -13.75 7.47 5.14
C THR A 227 -12.66 6.43 4.94
N ALA A 228 -12.88 5.24 5.45
CA ALA A 228 -12.03 4.08 5.20
C ALA A 228 -12.86 2.80 5.17
N ILE A 229 -12.29 1.75 4.58
CA ILE A 229 -12.86 0.41 4.64
C ILE A 229 -12.24 -0.30 5.84
N VAL A 230 -13.09 -0.86 6.70
CA VAL A 230 -12.70 -1.61 7.89
C VAL A 230 -13.12 -3.05 7.72
N ILE A 231 -12.21 -3.95 8.09
CA ILE A 231 -12.40 -5.39 8.06
C ILE A 231 -12.03 -5.92 9.44
N GLU A 232 -12.98 -6.56 10.10
CA GLU A 232 -12.73 -7.26 11.35
C GLU A 232 -12.41 -8.74 11.07
N ASN A 233 -11.32 -9.24 11.62
CA ASN A 233 -10.86 -10.60 11.36
C ASN A 233 -11.84 -11.65 11.90
N ASN A 234 -12.49 -11.37 13.03
CA ASN A 234 -13.52 -12.22 13.59
C ASN A 234 -14.77 -12.31 12.69
N ALA A 235 -15.15 -11.20 12.04
CA ALA A 235 -16.25 -11.19 11.08
C ALA A 235 -15.91 -12.07 9.85
N VAL A 236 -14.67 -11.99 9.35
CA VAL A 236 -14.19 -12.86 8.26
C VAL A 236 -14.22 -14.34 8.65
N GLN A 237 -13.76 -14.68 9.86
CA GLN A 237 -13.77 -16.06 10.36
C GLN A 237 -15.21 -16.60 10.50
N THR A 238 -16.12 -15.77 11.01
CA THR A 238 -17.53 -16.14 11.21
C THR A 238 -18.24 -16.37 9.88
N GLU A 239 -18.07 -15.45 8.93
CA GLU A 239 -18.74 -15.53 7.62
C GLU A 239 -18.20 -16.67 6.75
N LEU A 240 -16.92 -17.01 6.87
CA LEU A 240 -16.31 -18.12 6.15
C LEU A 240 -16.48 -19.48 6.86
N GLU A 241 -16.94 -19.47 8.11
CA GLU A 241 -16.99 -20.63 9.02
C GLU A 241 -15.62 -21.31 9.17
N LEU A 242 -14.54 -20.51 9.21
CA LEU A 242 -13.16 -20.99 9.33
C LEU A 242 -12.56 -20.56 10.65
N SER A 243 -11.85 -21.47 11.31
CA SER A 243 -10.98 -21.10 12.43
C SER A 243 -9.79 -20.25 11.95
N HIS A 244 -9.15 -19.51 12.87
CA HIS A 244 -7.95 -18.73 12.56
C HIS A 244 -6.86 -19.55 11.86
N ALA A 245 -6.61 -20.79 12.30
CA ALA A 245 -5.64 -21.68 11.67
C ALA A 245 -6.02 -22.07 10.23
N GLN A 246 -7.31 -22.30 9.97
CA GLN A 246 -7.81 -22.61 8.64
C GLN A 246 -7.81 -21.39 7.71
N LEU A 247 -8.06 -20.20 8.26
CA LEU A 247 -7.94 -18.95 7.51
C LEU A 247 -6.49 -18.72 7.10
N LEU A 248 -5.52 -19.00 7.97
CA LEU A 248 -4.10 -18.97 7.62
C LEU A 248 -3.76 -20.01 6.53
N ASP A 249 -4.27 -21.23 6.63
CA ASP A 249 -4.10 -22.24 5.58
C ASP A 249 -4.69 -21.80 4.24
N LEU A 250 -5.84 -21.13 4.25
CA LEU A 250 -6.45 -20.54 3.05
C LEU A 250 -5.51 -19.49 2.44
N CYS A 251 -4.90 -18.64 3.27
CA CYS A 251 -3.93 -17.64 2.85
C CYS A 251 -2.70 -18.30 2.19
N ILE A 252 -2.15 -19.35 2.81
CA ILE A 252 -1.01 -20.12 2.27
C ILE A 252 -1.37 -20.74 0.93
N MET A 253 -2.54 -21.38 0.81
CA MET A 253 -2.99 -22.00 -0.45
C MET A 253 -3.27 -20.99 -1.56
N CYS A 254 -3.69 -19.76 -1.23
CA CYS A 254 -3.84 -18.67 -2.20
C CYS A 254 -2.48 -18.20 -2.76
N GLY A 255 -1.41 -18.38 -1.98
CA GLY A 255 -0.05 -17.95 -2.30
C GLY A 255 0.29 -16.64 -1.59
N THR A 256 1.32 -16.70 -0.75
CA THR A 256 1.87 -15.56 0.01
C THR A 256 3.18 -15.08 -0.61
N ASP A 257 3.82 -14.09 0.02
CA ASP A 257 5.17 -13.67 -0.35
C ASP A 257 6.24 -14.75 -0.09
N TYR A 258 5.95 -15.78 0.72
CA TYR A 258 6.89 -16.84 1.09
C TYR A 258 6.70 -18.14 0.31
N ASN A 259 5.55 -18.32 -0.36
CA ASN A 259 5.24 -19.55 -1.09
C ASN A 259 4.44 -19.31 -2.37
N SER A 260 4.68 -20.15 -3.37
CA SER A 260 3.87 -20.18 -4.57
C SER A 260 2.59 -20.99 -4.34
N ASN A 261 1.53 -20.65 -5.07
CA ASN A 261 0.27 -21.39 -5.04
C ASN A 261 0.37 -22.69 -5.84
N ILE A 262 -0.49 -23.66 -5.51
CA ILE A 262 -0.56 -24.93 -6.25
C ILE A 262 -1.09 -24.66 -7.67
N PHE A 263 -0.49 -25.30 -8.68
CA PHE A 263 -0.89 -25.14 -10.07
C PHE A 263 -2.38 -25.48 -10.27
N ARG A 264 -3.13 -24.57 -10.92
CA ARG A 264 -4.59 -24.64 -11.15
C ARG A 264 -5.47 -24.61 -9.89
N VAL A 265 -4.89 -24.36 -8.71
CA VAL A 265 -5.65 -24.12 -7.48
C VAL A 265 -5.60 -22.62 -7.18
N GLY A 266 -6.77 -21.99 -7.22
CA GLY A 266 -6.95 -20.58 -6.84
C GLY A 266 -7.83 -20.45 -5.59
N SER A 267 -8.05 -19.22 -5.13
CA SER A 267 -8.66 -18.91 -3.83
C SER A 267 -10.01 -19.62 -3.56
N HIS A 268 -10.92 -19.64 -4.54
CA HIS A 268 -12.20 -20.35 -4.39
C HIS A 268 -12.04 -21.87 -4.30
N THR A 269 -11.11 -22.45 -5.04
CA THR A 269 -10.84 -23.90 -5.01
C THR A 269 -10.14 -24.27 -3.70
N SER A 270 -9.21 -23.43 -3.22
CA SER A 270 -8.56 -23.58 -1.92
C SER A 270 -9.59 -23.58 -0.78
N TYR A 271 -10.50 -22.61 -0.77
CA TYR A 271 -11.57 -22.54 0.23
C TYR A 271 -12.44 -23.79 0.24
N LYS A 272 -12.94 -24.24 -0.93
CA LYS A 272 -13.76 -25.46 -1.02
C LYS A 272 -13.03 -26.68 -0.45
N LYS A 273 -11.74 -26.81 -0.75
CA LYS A 273 -10.91 -27.92 -0.25
C LYS A 273 -10.68 -27.85 1.26
N LEU A 274 -10.49 -26.65 1.81
CA LEU A 274 -10.31 -26.50 3.26
C LEU A 274 -11.60 -26.74 4.05
N VAL A 275 -12.76 -26.36 3.49
CA VAL A 275 -14.06 -26.71 4.09
C VAL A 275 -14.29 -28.22 4.05
N GLU A 276 -13.85 -28.91 3.00
CA GLU A 276 -14.03 -30.37 2.85
C GLU A 276 -13.02 -31.20 3.67
N PHE A 277 -11.75 -30.78 3.71
CA PHE A 277 -10.63 -31.56 4.26
C PHE A 277 -9.97 -30.93 5.50
N ASN A 278 -10.56 -29.86 6.05
CA ASN A 278 -10.14 -29.09 7.21
C ASN A 278 -8.79 -28.35 7.12
N ASN A 279 -7.70 -28.98 6.68
CA ASN A 279 -6.35 -28.40 6.67
C ASN A 279 -5.55 -28.82 5.42
N ILE A 280 -4.38 -28.21 5.21
CA ILE A 280 -3.52 -28.46 4.04
C ILE A 280 -3.09 -29.94 3.95
N GLU A 281 -2.80 -30.58 5.09
CA GLU A 281 -2.41 -31.98 5.19
C GLU A 281 -3.55 -32.91 4.75
N GLY A 282 -4.77 -32.66 5.22
CA GLY A 282 -5.98 -33.37 4.83
C GLY A 282 -6.26 -33.23 3.33
N VAL A 283 -5.95 -32.09 2.73
CA VAL A 283 -6.02 -31.92 1.26
C VAL A 283 -5.01 -32.84 0.56
N SER A 284 -3.79 -33.00 1.09
CA SER A 284 -2.77 -33.87 0.49
C SER A 284 -3.10 -35.36 0.62
N GLU A 285 -3.71 -35.78 1.73
CA GLU A 285 -4.06 -37.19 1.94
C GLU A 285 -5.21 -37.63 1.04
N ASN A 286 -6.19 -36.75 0.81
CA ASN A 286 -7.41 -37.07 0.08
C ASN A 286 -7.34 -36.69 -1.41
N THR A 287 -6.31 -35.95 -1.85
CA THR A 287 -6.19 -35.50 -3.23
C THR A 287 -4.80 -35.72 -3.80
N LYS A 288 -4.69 -35.90 -5.12
CA LYS A 288 -3.40 -36.06 -5.83
C LYS A 288 -2.63 -34.73 -6.01
N LEU A 289 -2.90 -33.74 -5.17
CA LEU A 289 -2.26 -32.43 -5.27
C LEU A 289 -0.91 -32.46 -4.57
N ASP A 290 0.11 -31.92 -5.25
CA ASP A 290 1.42 -31.73 -4.64
C ASP A 290 1.40 -30.47 -3.76
N ILE A 291 1.54 -30.68 -2.44
CA ILE A 291 1.60 -29.61 -1.43
C ILE A 291 3.03 -29.16 -1.11
N SER A 292 4.07 -29.83 -1.63
CA SER A 292 5.47 -29.50 -1.32
C SER A 292 5.83 -28.07 -1.72
N ILE A 293 5.19 -27.53 -2.76
CA ILE A 293 5.35 -26.15 -3.21
C ILE A 293 4.91 -25.10 -2.16
N LEU A 294 3.98 -25.45 -1.27
CA LEU A 294 3.43 -24.52 -0.28
C LEU A 294 4.38 -24.27 0.88
N LYS A 295 5.28 -25.22 1.20
CA LYS A 295 6.17 -25.17 2.39
C LYS A 295 5.40 -24.78 3.68
N HIS A 296 4.17 -25.30 3.81
CA HIS A 296 3.15 -24.78 4.72
C HIS A 296 3.58 -24.77 6.20
N GLU A 297 4.34 -25.76 6.67
CA GLU A 297 4.86 -25.79 8.05
C GLU A 297 5.74 -24.58 8.38
N VAL A 298 6.68 -24.24 7.48
CA VAL A 298 7.58 -23.09 7.65
C VAL A 298 6.78 -21.79 7.60
N VAL A 299 5.88 -21.68 6.62
CA VAL A 299 5.07 -20.46 6.42
C VAL A 299 4.13 -20.22 7.61
N ARG A 300 3.48 -21.26 8.14
CA ARG A 300 2.70 -21.14 9.39
C ARG A 300 3.54 -20.59 10.52
N GLY A 301 4.78 -21.07 10.67
CA GLY A 301 5.74 -20.55 11.65
C GLY A 301 6.04 -19.06 11.46
N LEU A 302 6.18 -18.58 10.22
CA LEU A 302 6.46 -17.17 9.93
C LEU A 302 5.31 -16.23 10.32
N PHE A 303 4.06 -16.65 10.13
CA PHE A 303 2.86 -15.87 10.47
C PHE A 303 2.46 -15.97 11.96
N THR A 304 2.78 -17.06 12.64
CA THR A 304 2.34 -17.29 14.03
C THR A 304 3.40 -16.96 15.08
N LYS A 305 4.69 -17.07 14.75
CA LYS A 305 5.77 -16.77 15.70
C LYS A 305 6.08 -15.29 15.66
N PHE A 306 5.65 -14.57 16.67
CA PHE A 306 5.99 -13.16 16.88
C PHE A 306 7.24 -13.01 17.73
N GLU A 307 8.01 -11.97 17.45
CA GLU A 307 9.11 -11.56 18.32
C GLU A 307 8.58 -10.73 19.49
N ASP A 308 9.33 -10.73 20.59
CA ASP A 308 9.09 -9.77 21.65
C ASP A 308 9.78 -8.46 21.29
N TYR A 309 8.98 -7.45 20.98
CA TYR A 309 9.47 -6.12 20.61
C TYR A 309 9.84 -5.27 21.84
N GLY A 310 9.54 -5.73 23.06
CA GLY A 310 9.82 -4.98 24.30
C GLY A 310 9.01 -3.68 24.43
N ILE A 311 7.90 -3.57 23.70
CA ILE A 311 7.01 -2.39 23.73
C ILE A 311 5.80 -2.75 24.58
N SER A 312 5.68 -2.14 25.76
CA SER A 312 4.52 -2.29 26.63
C SER A 312 3.46 -1.22 26.37
N GLU A 313 3.88 0.00 26.08
CA GLU A 313 2.99 1.12 25.82
C GLU A 313 3.58 2.07 24.78
N ILE A 314 2.72 2.60 23.91
CA ILE A 314 3.09 3.59 22.90
C ILE A 314 2.43 4.92 23.29
N PRO A 315 3.18 6.04 23.37
CA PRO A 315 2.61 7.33 23.68
C PRO A 315 1.66 7.80 22.58
N TYR A 316 0.68 8.63 22.94
CA TYR A 316 -0.17 9.31 21.98
C TYR A 316 0.60 10.37 21.19
N CYS A 317 0.11 10.71 19.99
CA CYS A 317 0.72 11.76 19.17
C CYS A 317 0.71 13.12 19.91
N GLY A 318 1.86 13.78 19.99
CA GLY A 318 2.01 15.09 20.62
C GLY A 318 1.62 16.27 19.73
N THR A 319 1.91 17.50 20.17
CA THR A 319 1.63 18.73 19.41
C THR A 319 2.72 19.01 18.37
N PRO A 320 2.39 19.24 17.09
CA PRO A 320 3.38 19.49 16.05
C PRO A 320 4.17 20.78 16.28
N ASN A 321 5.47 20.76 15.96
CA ASN A 321 6.26 21.99 15.93
C ASN A 321 6.05 22.74 14.61
N TYR A 322 5.05 23.63 14.59
CA TYR A 322 4.65 24.37 13.39
C TYR A 322 5.77 25.22 12.76
N LYS A 323 6.68 25.80 13.57
CA LYS A 323 7.80 26.59 13.05
C LYS A 323 8.78 25.71 12.27
N LYS A 324 9.15 24.57 12.84
CA LYS A 324 10.01 23.58 12.19
C LYS A 324 9.33 22.96 10.97
N LEU A 325 8.02 22.72 11.03
CA LEU A 325 7.25 22.19 9.90
C LEU A 325 7.26 23.15 8.70
N LEU A 326 7.04 24.45 8.95
CA LEU A 326 7.14 25.49 7.91
C LEU A 326 8.54 25.53 7.28
N GLN A 327 9.58 25.53 8.11
CA GLN A 327 10.96 25.51 7.63
C GLN A 327 11.26 24.24 6.81
N PHE A 328 10.77 23.08 7.24
CA PHE A 328 10.95 21.80 6.55
C PHE A 328 10.27 21.80 5.17
N VAL A 329 9.02 22.27 5.10
CA VAL A 329 8.25 22.39 3.85
C VAL A 329 8.95 23.31 2.86
N ILE A 330 9.46 24.46 3.32
CA ILE A 330 10.21 25.40 2.48
C ILE A 330 11.53 24.78 2.00
N THR A 331 12.30 24.19 2.91
CA THR A 331 13.63 23.61 2.61
C THR A 331 13.53 22.47 1.61
N LYS A 332 12.54 21.58 1.80
CA LYS A 332 12.29 20.44 0.91
C LYS A 332 11.45 20.82 -0.32
N LYS A 333 11.16 22.12 -0.52
CA LYS A 333 10.38 22.65 -1.66
C LYS A 333 9.06 21.89 -1.87
N ILE A 334 8.35 21.59 -0.78
CA ILE A 334 7.07 20.89 -0.84
C ILE A 334 5.99 21.88 -1.28
N TRP A 335 5.55 21.78 -2.53
CA TRP A 335 4.56 22.69 -3.11
C TRP A 335 3.13 22.16 -2.95
N PHE A 336 2.23 23.00 -2.42
CA PHE A 336 0.82 22.64 -2.22
C PHE A 336 -0.05 22.81 -3.48
N ASP A 337 0.38 23.59 -4.48
CA ASP A 337 -0.36 23.84 -5.71
C ASP A 337 0.50 23.66 -6.97
N ALA A 338 -0.10 23.15 -8.04
CA ALA A 338 0.62 22.68 -9.23
C ALA A 338 0.57 23.65 -10.42
N ARG A 339 0.06 24.88 -10.26
CA ARG A 339 -0.31 25.74 -11.41
C ARG A 339 0.37 27.12 -11.51
N ARG A 340 1.25 27.54 -10.59
CA ARG A 340 1.89 28.87 -10.66
C ARG A 340 3.37 28.85 -10.30
N GLY A 341 4.11 29.82 -10.82
CA GLY A 341 5.58 29.91 -10.80
C GLY A 341 6.19 30.28 -9.45
N GLU A 342 7.53 30.26 -9.41
CA GLU A 342 8.38 30.18 -8.21
C GLU A 342 8.18 31.29 -7.15
N ASN A 343 7.86 32.52 -7.54
CA ASN A 343 7.78 33.65 -6.59
C ASN A 343 6.37 33.90 -5.99
N GLU A 344 5.29 33.41 -6.60
CA GLU A 344 3.93 33.48 -6.01
C GLU A 344 3.66 32.32 -5.03
N ASN A 345 4.45 31.24 -5.10
CA ASN A 345 4.20 30.00 -4.38
C ASN A 345 4.55 30.04 -2.88
N ILE A 346 5.46 30.92 -2.44
CA ILE A 346 5.85 31.04 -1.02
C ILE A 346 4.72 31.65 -0.19
N LEU A 347 4.06 32.69 -0.72
CA LEU A 347 2.88 33.30 -0.08
C LEU A 347 1.70 32.32 0.00
N VAL A 348 1.54 31.44 -1.00
CA VAL A 348 0.49 30.41 -1.03
C VAL A 348 0.80 29.27 -0.05
N SER A 349 2.07 28.85 0.08
CA SER A 349 2.47 27.84 1.05
C SER A 349 2.36 28.35 2.49
N GLU A 350 2.73 29.60 2.76
CA GLU A 350 2.49 30.26 4.05
C GLU A 350 0.99 30.39 4.35
N SER A 351 0.17 30.82 3.39
CA SER A 351 -1.29 30.94 3.57
C SER A 351 -1.96 29.58 3.78
N ARG A 352 -1.50 28.53 3.10
CA ARG A 352 -2.00 27.16 3.31
C ARG A 352 -1.47 26.54 4.60
N LEU A 353 -0.25 26.85 5.03
CA LEU A 353 0.27 26.44 6.33
C LEU A 353 -0.42 27.21 7.44
N GLN A 354 -0.78 28.46 7.23
CA GLN A 354 -1.66 29.23 8.11
C GLN A 354 -3.05 28.61 8.14
N LYS A 355 -3.58 28.15 7.00
CA LYS A 355 -4.86 27.42 6.95
C LYS A 355 -4.79 26.03 7.57
N ILE A 356 -3.71 25.27 7.39
CA ILE A 356 -3.47 23.98 8.07
C ILE A 356 -3.32 24.25 9.57
N LYS A 357 -2.62 25.32 9.94
CA LYS A 357 -2.51 25.79 11.32
C LYS A 357 -3.87 26.22 11.86
N GLU A 358 -4.72 26.91 11.11
CA GLU A 358 -6.08 27.27 11.50
C GLU A 358 -7.01 26.06 11.56
N ASP A 359 -6.91 25.11 10.64
CA ASP A 359 -7.68 23.87 10.61
C ASP A 359 -7.26 22.92 11.75
N LEU A 360 -5.98 22.97 12.16
CA LEU A 360 -5.46 22.24 13.33
C LEU A 360 -5.76 22.98 14.65
N LEU A 361 -5.65 24.31 14.70
CA LEU A 361 -5.92 25.15 15.87
C LEU A 361 -7.43 25.36 16.12
N ARG A 362 -8.30 25.25 15.10
CA ARG A 362 -9.77 25.31 15.29
C ARG A 362 -10.28 24.18 16.19
N ASN A 363 -9.51 23.11 16.34
CA ASN A 363 -9.78 22.01 17.26
C ASN A 363 -9.00 22.10 18.57
N ASP A 364 -8.21 23.16 18.80
CA ASP A 364 -7.71 23.51 20.14
C ASP A 364 -8.85 24.19 20.94
N MET A 365 -9.97 23.48 21.11
CA MET A 365 -10.83 23.71 22.27
C MET A 365 -10.31 22.83 23.41
N VAL A 366 -9.35 23.43 24.12
CA VAL A 366 -9.11 23.36 25.57
C VAL A 366 -8.99 21.95 26.19
N PHE A 367 -7.77 21.61 26.58
CA PHE A 367 -7.56 20.87 27.83
C PHE A 367 -6.90 21.84 28.82
N GLU A 368 -7.64 22.21 29.86
CA GLU A 368 -7.07 22.56 31.18
C GLU A 368 -6.46 21.31 31.83
#